data_AF-A0A1M5B550-F1
#
_entry.id   AF-A0A1M5B550-F1
#
_cell.length_a   1.000
_cell.length_b   1.000
_cell.length_c   1.000
_cell.angle_alpha   90.00
_cell.angle_beta   90.00
_cell.angle_gamma   90.00
#
_symmetry.space_group_name_H-M   'P 1'
#
loop_
_entity.id
_entity.type
_entity.pdbx_description
1 polymer ?
#
loop_
_entity_poly.entity_id
_entity_poly.type
_entity_poly.pdbx_seq_one_letter_code
_entity_poly.pdbx_strand_id
1 'polypeptide(L)' 'MSAPKTDLDKQEKRHRGSLRGMAVVVGFALLLLVVLLFLTSSNGNTPEGADTQIDARTGAEVPAENN' A
#
# COMPACT_ATOMS: atom_id res chain seq x y z
N MET A 1 15.94 -44.18 -19.99
CA MET A 1 14.50 -43.83 -20.05
C MET A 1 14.40 -42.43 -20.64
N SER A 2 13.64 -42.22 -21.71
CA SER A 2 13.42 -40.90 -22.30
C SER A 2 12.45 -40.11 -21.42
N ALA A 3 12.74 -38.82 -21.19
CA ALA A 3 11.93 -37.95 -20.36
C ALA A 3 10.48 -37.86 -20.89
N PRO A 4 9.47 -37.78 -19.99
CA PRO A 4 8.08 -37.62 -20.41
C PRO A 4 7.94 -36.37 -21.28
N LYS A 5 7.27 -36.49 -22.43
CA LYS A 5 6.90 -35.35 -23.26
C LYS A 5 5.78 -34.60 -22.56
N THR A 6 6.14 -33.63 -21.72
CA THR A 6 5.17 -32.71 -21.11
C THR A 6 4.70 -31.74 -22.20
N ASP A 7 3.40 -31.75 -22.46
CA ASP A 7 2.77 -30.82 -23.40
C ASP A 7 2.63 -29.44 -22.72
N LEU A 8 3.67 -28.63 -22.86
CA LEU A 8 3.77 -27.31 -22.24
C LEU A 8 2.72 -26.35 -22.81
N ASP A 9 2.39 -26.44 -24.10
CA ASP A 9 1.42 -25.57 -24.77
C ASP A 9 0.00 -25.75 -24.20
N LYS A 10 -0.37 -27.00 -23.89
CA LYS A 10 -1.67 -27.33 -23.30
C LYS A 10 -1.80 -26.84 -21.86
N GLN A 11 -0.74 -27.00 -21.07
CA GLN A 11 -0.67 -26.41 -19.72
C GLN A 11 -0.72 -24.89 -19.82
N GLU A 12 0.01 -24.33 -20.77
CA GLU A 12 0.07 -22.91 -21.00
C GLU A 12 -1.34 -22.34 -21.10
N LYS A 13 -2.08 -22.76 -22.13
CA LYS A 13 -3.45 -22.30 -22.40
C LYS A 13 -4.38 -22.40 -21.18
N ARG A 14 -4.25 -23.46 -20.38
CA ARG A 14 -5.10 -23.67 -19.19
C ARG A 14 -4.80 -22.68 -18.06
N HIS A 15 -3.55 -22.26 -17.90
CA HIS A 15 -3.14 -21.32 -16.85
C HIS A 15 -3.27 -19.84 -17.25
N ARG A 16 -3.47 -19.52 -18.54
CA ARG A 16 -3.56 -18.11 -19.01
C ARG A 16 -4.74 -17.38 -18.40
N GLY A 17 -5.85 -18.08 -18.12
CA GLY A 17 -7.01 -17.50 -17.43
C GLY A 17 -6.65 -17.01 -16.02
N SER A 18 -6.04 -17.85 -15.19
CA SER A 18 -5.63 -17.48 -13.83
C SER A 18 -4.57 -16.38 -13.81
N LEU A 19 -3.59 -16.42 -14.71
CA LEU A 19 -2.57 -15.37 -14.79
C LEU A 19 -3.16 -14.00 -15.16
N ARG A 20 -4.13 -13.97 -16.10
CA ARG A 20 -4.87 -12.73 -16.41
C ARG A 20 -5.70 -12.26 -15.24
N GLY A 21 -6.38 -13.17 -14.54
CA GLY A 21 -7.16 -12.83 -13.34
C GLY A 21 -6.29 -12.19 -12.25
N MET A 22 -5.12 -12.77 -11.97
CA MET A 22 -4.15 -12.18 -11.04
C MET A 22 -3.70 -10.79 -11.48
N ALA A 23 -3.36 -10.62 -12.77
CA ALA A 23 -2.95 -9.31 -13.29
C ALA A 23 -4.04 -8.23 -13.12
N VAL A 24 -5.31 -8.58 -13.34
CA VAL A 24 -6.45 -7.67 -13.13
C VAL A 24 -6.58 -7.28 -11.66
N VAL A 25 -6.51 -8.25 -10.74
CA VAL A 25 -6.62 -8.00 -9.29
C VAL A 25 -5.47 -7.13 -8.80
N VAL A 26 -4.24 -7.40 -9.24
CA VAL A 26 -3.07 -6.57 -8.90
C VAL A 26 -3.25 -5.15 -9.43
N GLY A 27 -3.69 -4.98 -10.69
CA GLY A 27 -3.96 -3.66 -11.25
C GLY A 27 -5.03 -2.89 -10.48
N PHE A 28 -6.09 -3.57 -10.04
CA PHE A 28 -7.13 -2.98 -9.20
C PHE A 28 -6.59 -2.55 -7.83
N ALA A 29 -5.77 -3.38 -7.17
CA ALA A 29 -5.15 -3.04 -5.90
C ALA A 29 -4.23 -1.83 -6.01
N LEU A 30 -3.44 -1.73 -7.08
CA LEU A 30 -2.60 -0.56 -7.36
C LEU A 30 -3.43 0.71 -7.55
N LEU A 31 -4.58 0.60 -8.24
CA LEU A 31 -5.49 1.74 -8.41
C LEU A 31 -6.03 2.22 -7.07
N LEU A 32 -6.47 1.30 -6.20
CA LEU A 32 -6.92 1.65 -4.84
C LEU A 32 -5.80 2.29 -4.02
N LEU A 33 -4.57 1.79 -4.13
CA LEU A 33 -3.42 2.37 -3.44
C LEU A 33 -3.16 3.82 -3.89
N VAL A 34 -3.21 4.08 -5.20
CA VAL A 34 -3.05 5.45 -5.72
C VAL A 34 -4.14 6.39 -5.19
N VAL A 35 -5.39 5.92 -5.14
CA VAL A 35 -6.50 6.69 -4.56
C VAL A 35 -6.25 6.97 -3.07
N LEU A 36 -5.82 5.97 -2.31
CA LEU A 36 -5.52 6.14 -0.88
C LEU A 36 -4.39 7.15 -0.65
N LEU A 37 -3.29 7.05 -1.41
CA LEU A 37 -2.18 7.99 -1.31
C LEU A 37 -2.62 9.42 -1.61
N PHE A 38 -3.47 9.61 -2.61
CA PHE A 38 -4.03 10.93 -2.93
C PHE A 38 -4.83 11.49 -1.76
N LEU A 39 -5.74 10.69 -1.17
CA LEU A 39 -6.56 11.10 -0.03
C LEU A 39 -5.73 11.43 1.21
N THR A 40 -4.75 10.60 1.55
CA THR A 40 -3.88 10.83 2.71
C THR A 40 -2.98 12.05 2.50
N SER A 41 -2.46 12.25 1.28
CA SER A 41 -1.64 13.41 0.97
C SER A 41 -2.45 14.70 0.97
N SER A 42 -3.71 14.69 0.50
CA SER A 42 -4.55 15.89 0.46
C SER A 42 -5.06 16.29 1.83
N ASN A 43 -5.31 15.32 2.72
CA ASN A 43 -5.87 15.58 4.04
C ASN A 43 -4.85 16.00 5.09
N GLY A 44 -3.56 16.07 4.74
CA GLY A 44 -2.50 16.56 5.62
C GLY A 44 -2.30 15.65 6.84
N ASN A 45 -1.16 14.97 6.90
CA ASN A 45 -0.79 14.18 8.08
C ASN A 45 -0.27 15.10 9.21
N THR A 46 -0.95 16.23 9.47
CA THR A 46 -0.62 17.11 10.60
C THR A 46 -0.68 16.28 11.87
N PRO A 47 0.42 16.15 12.63
CA PRO A 47 0.41 15.39 13.87
C PRO A 47 -0.70 15.92 14.78
N GLU A 48 -1.56 15.04 15.27
CA GLU A 48 -2.51 15.42 16.31
C GLU A 48 -1.71 15.93 17.51
N GLY A 49 -2.01 17.15 17.97
CA GLY A 49 -1.27 17.81 19.04
C GLY A 49 0.04 18.47 18.61
N ALA A 50 0.30 18.71 17.32
CA ALA A 50 1.47 19.47 16.86
C ALA A 50 1.61 20.85 17.53
N ASP A 51 0.50 21.46 17.94
CA ASP A 51 0.47 22.74 18.64
C ASP A 51 0.75 22.63 20.14
N THR A 52 0.90 21.41 20.69
CA THR A 52 1.03 21.16 22.14
C THR A 52 2.29 20.34 22.43
N GLN A 53 3.11 20.84 23.36
CA GLN A 53 4.28 20.16 23.87
C GLN A 53 4.11 19.85 25.36
N ILE A 54 4.64 18.72 25.81
CA ILE A 54 4.71 18.40 27.23
C ILE A 54 5.96 19.02 27.82
N ASP A 55 5.81 19.90 28.80
CA ASP A 55 6.94 20.45 29.54
C ASP A 55 7.63 19.33 30.34
N ALA A 56 8.89 19.06 30.02
CA ALA A 56 9.70 18.03 30.66
C ALA A 56 9.94 18.26 32.17
N ARG A 57 9.73 19.49 32.67
CA ARG A 57 9.93 19.84 34.09
C ARG A 57 8.67 19.70 34.93
N THR A 58 7.50 19.97 34.36
CA THR A 58 6.23 20.07 35.11
C THR A 58 5.19 19.05 34.66
N GLY A 59 5.35 18.46 33.49
CA GLY A 59 4.37 17.57 32.87
C GLY A 59 3.13 18.29 32.33
N ALA A 60 3.12 19.63 32.33
CA ALA A 60 2.01 20.42 31.80
C ALA A 60 2.03 20.44 30.26
N GLU A 61 0.84 20.49 29.66
CA GLU A 61 0.64 20.83 28.25
C GLU A 61 0.91 22.32 28.06
N VAL A 62 1.89 22.65 27.22
CA VAL A 62 2.24 24.03 26.85
C VAL A 62 2.19 24.20 25.32
N PRO A 63 1.92 25.41 24.80
CA PRO A 63 1.98 25.64 23.36
C PRO A 63 3.37 25.28 22.79
N ALA A 64 3.40 24.61 21.65
CA ALA A 64 4.64 24.36 20.93
C ALA A 64 5.26 25.70 20.49
N GLU A 65 6.52 25.94 20.87
CA GLU A 65 7.23 27.18 20.51
C GLU A 65 7.71 27.10 19.05
N ASN A 66 7.00 27.79 18.17
CA ASN A 66 7.31 27.85 16.74
C ASN A 66 8.37 28.95 16.50
N ASN A 67 9.56 28.60 16.01
CA ASN A 67 10.56 29.57 15.49
C ASN A 67 10.26 29.93 14.03
#